data_AF-A0A0S8GQ96-F1
#
_entry.id   AF-A0A0S8GQ96-F1
#
_cell.length_a   1.000
_cell.length_b   1.000
_cell.length_c   1.000
_cell.angle_alpha   90.00
_cell.angle_beta   90.00
_cell.angle_gamma   90.00
#
_symmetry.space_group_name_H-M   'P 1'
#
loop_
_entity.id
_entity.type
_entity.pdbx_description
1 polymer ?
#
loop_
_entity_poly.entity_id
_entity_poly.type
_entity_poly.pdbx_seq_one_letter_code
_entity_poly.pdbx_strand_id
1 'polypeptide(L)'
;MLGILNFFPPRTDEVFIMAKHRFLSQHEIDALEIIGYSVAGEETVVAVPALDVCFDIGKAPDSLLSINHVLLSHGHMDHAAGIAYYCSQRDFREMAPGTILLPRQLAGLLEQLLDCWGRFDGTRPPARIIPMAPGREFEIRRNLFAFAFATNHCDNCLGYSIIERRQKLKAQYLDL
;
A
#
# COMPACT_ATOMS: atom_id res chain seq x y z
N MET A 1 7.29 39.36 15.59
CA MET A 1 8.18 39.99 14.60
C MET A 1 8.15 39.11 13.36
N LEU A 2 7.29 39.45 12.38
CA LEU A 2 7.15 38.70 11.12
C LEU A 2 8.37 38.98 10.23
N GLY A 3 9.16 37.95 9.94
CA GLY A 3 10.23 38.01 8.95
C GLY A 3 9.69 37.69 7.56
N ILE A 4 9.67 38.69 6.69
CA ILE A 4 9.36 38.56 5.27
C ILE A 4 10.58 37.90 4.60
N LEU A 5 10.45 36.64 4.18
CA LEU A 5 11.43 35.98 3.32
C LEU A 5 11.19 36.45 1.88
N ASN A 6 12.13 37.21 1.34
CA ASN A 6 12.17 37.62 -0.07
C ASN A 6 12.34 36.38 -0.96
N PHE A 7 11.30 36.03 -1.71
CA PHE A 7 11.40 35.09 -2.82
C PHE A 7 12.05 35.79 -4.03
N PHE A 8 13.29 35.42 -4.33
CA PHE A 8 13.82 35.62 -5.69
C PHE A 8 13.19 34.57 -6.61
N PRO A 9 12.72 34.93 -7.82
CA PRO A 9 12.30 33.92 -8.79
C PRO A 9 13.52 33.09 -9.23
N PRO A 10 13.45 31.76 -9.26
CA PRO A 10 14.55 30.94 -9.76
C PRO A 10 14.76 31.21 -11.26
N ARG A 11 16.02 31.18 -11.70
CA ARG A 11 16.37 31.21 -13.12
C ARG A 11 15.78 29.98 -13.79
N THR A 12 15.33 30.16 -15.03
CA THR A 12 14.54 29.21 -15.85
C THR A 12 15.13 27.81 -15.99
N ASP A 13 16.40 27.63 -15.63
CA ASP A 13 17.15 26.40 -15.84
C ASP A 13 17.32 25.58 -14.54
N GLU A 14 16.94 26.13 -13.37
CA GLU A 14 16.94 25.45 -12.07
C GLU A 14 15.59 24.83 -11.69
N VAL A 15 14.51 25.20 -12.41
CA VAL A 15 13.15 24.66 -12.19
C VAL A 15 13.04 23.19 -12.59
N PHE A 16 13.97 22.66 -13.40
CA PHE A 16 13.97 21.26 -13.82
C PHE A 16 14.45 20.28 -12.74
N ILE A 17 14.98 20.78 -11.61
CA ILE A 17 15.55 19.94 -10.53
C ILE A 17 14.69 19.96 -9.25
N MET A 18 13.66 20.82 -9.15
CA MET A 18 12.75 20.87 -8.00
C MET A 18 11.36 20.31 -8.31
N ALA A 19 11.28 18.99 -8.51
CA ALA A 19 10.14 18.11 -8.20
C ALA A 19 10.36 16.75 -8.84
N LYS A 20 11.27 15.92 -8.28
CA LYS A 20 11.17 14.46 -8.46
C LYS A 20 9.99 13.96 -7.61
N HIS A 21 8.77 14.43 -7.88
CA HIS A 21 7.63 13.54 -7.76
C HIS A 21 7.91 12.45 -8.80
N ARG A 22 8.46 11.32 -8.38
CA ARG A 22 8.56 10.16 -9.27
C ARG A 22 7.12 9.83 -9.65
N PHE A 23 6.73 10.21 -10.86
CA PHE A 23 5.49 9.74 -11.45
C PHE A 23 5.52 8.22 -11.34
N LEU A 24 4.47 7.63 -10.77
CA LEU A 24 4.33 6.18 -10.75
C LEU A 24 4.34 5.69 -12.20
N SER A 25 5.08 4.63 -12.49
CA SER A 25 4.96 3.99 -13.81
C SER A 25 3.55 3.44 -13.93
N GLN A 26 2.95 3.57 -15.12
CA GLN A 26 1.60 3.09 -15.39
C GLN A 26 1.67 2.05 -16.50
N HIS A 27 1.02 0.91 -16.27
CA HIS A 27 0.91 -0.17 -17.24
C HIS A 27 -0.51 -0.73 -17.21
N GLU A 28 -1.05 -1.07 -18.37
CA GLU A 28 -2.37 -1.72 -18.48
C GLU A 28 -2.19 -3.18 -18.88
N ILE A 29 -2.84 -4.10 -18.15
CA ILE A 29 -2.88 -5.53 -18.46
C ILE A 29 -4.32 -6.02 -18.30
N ASP A 30 -4.91 -6.58 -19.36
CA ASP A 30 -6.29 -7.12 -19.35
C ASP A 30 -7.32 -6.18 -18.71
N ALA A 31 -7.27 -4.89 -19.06
CA ALA A 31 -8.09 -3.79 -18.54
C ALA A 31 -7.89 -3.44 -17.05
N LEU A 32 -6.82 -3.97 -16.43
CA LEU A 32 -6.36 -3.54 -15.11
C LEU A 32 -5.22 -2.55 -15.28
N GLU A 33 -5.42 -1.35 -14.72
CA GLU A 33 -4.33 -0.40 -14.53
C GLU A 33 -3.46 -0.84 -13.34
N ILE A 34 -2.16 -0.95 -13.59
CA ILE A 34 -1.12 -1.23 -12.61
C ILE A 34 -0.25 0.02 -12.53
N ILE A 35 -0.19 0.63 -11.35
CA ILE A 35 0.59 1.83 -11.10
C ILE A 35 1.64 1.57 -10.02
N GLY A 36 2.89 1.96 -10.26
CA GLY A 36 3.94 1.70 -9.29
C GLY A 36 5.35 1.67 -9.83
N TYR A 37 6.28 1.27 -8.97
CA TYR A 37 7.64 0.89 -9.30
C TYR A 37 8.23 0.02 -8.20
N SER A 38 9.30 -0.69 -8.55
CA SER A 38 10.12 -1.42 -7.58
C SER A 38 11.58 -1.17 -7.92
N VAL A 39 12.28 -0.54 -6.98
CA VAL A 39 13.72 -0.29 -7.08
C VAL A 39 14.34 -0.80 -5.79
N ALA A 40 15.17 -1.84 -5.91
CA ALA A 40 15.75 -2.55 -4.76
C ALA A 40 16.47 -1.60 -3.80
N GLY A 41 16.14 -1.69 -2.51
CA GLY A 41 16.72 -0.85 -1.46
C GLY A 41 16.23 0.60 -1.45
N GLU A 42 15.46 1.02 -2.45
CA GLU A 42 14.93 2.38 -2.55
C GLU A 42 13.47 2.44 -2.18
N GLU A 43 12.62 1.70 -2.90
CA GLU A 43 11.19 1.60 -2.63
C GLU A 43 10.51 0.62 -3.60
N THR A 44 9.58 -0.16 -3.06
CA THR A 44 8.61 -0.97 -3.80
C THR A 44 7.20 -0.54 -3.42
N VAL A 45 6.44 -0.16 -4.45
CA VAL A 45 5.01 0.15 -4.39
C VAL A 45 4.37 -0.26 -5.71
N VAL A 46 3.41 -1.19 -5.67
CA VAL A 46 2.69 -1.62 -6.87
C VAL A 46 1.20 -1.71 -6.54
N ALA A 47 0.41 -0.80 -7.08
CA ALA A 47 -1.03 -0.75 -6.85
C ALA A 47 -1.83 -1.16 -8.08
N VAL A 48 -2.99 -1.76 -7.83
CA VAL A 48 -4.01 -2.07 -8.82
C VAL A 48 -5.32 -1.44 -8.34
N PRO A 49 -5.61 -0.17 -8.69
CA PRO A 49 -6.72 0.57 -8.10
C PRO A 49 -8.09 -0.10 -8.28
N ALA A 50 -8.35 -0.72 -9.44
CA ALA A 50 -9.61 -1.44 -9.71
C ALA A 50 -9.85 -2.64 -8.77
N LEU A 51 -8.79 -3.18 -8.16
CA LEU A 51 -8.85 -4.25 -7.18
C LEU A 51 -8.76 -3.75 -5.73
N ASP A 52 -8.54 -2.45 -5.54
CA ASP A 52 -8.39 -1.78 -4.24
C ASP A 52 -7.20 -2.32 -3.42
N VAL A 53 -6.11 -2.68 -4.11
CA VAL A 53 -4.91 -3.28 -3.49
C VAL A 53 -3.63 -2.54 -3.87
N CYS A 54 -2.72 -2.45 -2.90
CA CYS A 54 -1.34 -2.02 -3.08
C CYS A 54 -0.41 -3.09 -2.49
N PHE A 55 0.43 -3.69 -3.32
CA PHE A 55 1.51 -4.57 -2.88
C PHE A 55 2.66 -3.70 -2.39
N ASP A 56 2.96 -3.83 -1.09
CA ASP A 56 3.90 -3.00 -0.33
C ASP A 56 3.58 -1.48 -0.36
N ILE A 57 4.17 -0.73 0.56
CA ILE A 57 3.95 0.72 0.69
C ILE A 57 5.24 1.44 1.11
N GLY A 58 6.32 1.21 0.35
CA GLY A 58 7.69 1.59 0.70
C GLY A 58 7.85 2.98 1.32
N LYS A 59 7.55 4.08 0.62
CA LYS A 59 7.57 5.46 1.17
C LYS A 59 6.18 6.11 1.18
N ALA A 60 5.12 5.35 0.86
CA ALA A 60 3.74 5.79 0.80
C ALA A 60 3.50 7.05 -0.08
N PRO A 61 3.64 6.93 -1.41
CA PRO A 61 3.33 8.02 -2.33
C PRO A 61 1.89 8.51 -2.18
N ASP A 62 1.70 9.84 -2.27
CA ASP A 62 0.40 10.49 -2.02
C ASP A 62 -0.75 9.92 -2.88
N SER A 63 -0.45 9.60 -4.14
CA SER A 63 -1.40 9.04 -5.10
C SER A 63 -1.91 7.63 -4.74
N LEU A 64 -1.26 6.94 -3.80
CA LEU A 64 -1.64 5.59 -3.35
C LEU A 64 -2.38 5.58 -2.01
N LEU A 65 -2.49 6.73 -1.33
CA LEU A 65 -3.14 6.81 -0.02
C LEU A 65 -4.63 6.43 -0.07
N SER A 66 -5.28 6.56 -1.22
CA SER A 66 -6.69 6.21 -1.41
C SER A 66 -6.96 4.70 -1.42
N ILE A 67 -5.95 3.89 -1.72
CA ILE A 67 -6.08 2.42 -1.76
C ILE A 67 -6.28 1.88 -0.35
N ASN A 68 -7.33 1.08 -0.14
CA ASN A 68 -7.74 0.65 1.20
C ASN A 68 -6.95 -0.56 1.72
N HIS A 69 -6.39 -1.39 0.83
CA HIS A 69 -5.69 -2.61 1.23
C HIS A 69 -4.21 -2.56 0.84
N VAL A 70 -3.33 -2.57 1.84
CA VAL A 70 -1.89 -2.79 1.67
C VAL A 70 -1.58 -4.25 1.95
N LEU A 71 -0.97 -4.93 1.00
CA LEU A 71 -0.54 -6.32 1.08
C LEU A 71 0.98 -6.30 1.23
N LEU A 72 1.44 -6.25 2.48
CA LEU A 72 2.85 -6.14 2.82
C LEU A 72 3.51 -7.51 2.72
N SER A 73 4.49 -7.64 1.82
CA SER A 73 5.25 -8.87 1.62
C SER A 73 6.16 -9.18 2.80
N HIS A 74 6.88 -8.17 3.30
CA HIS A 74 7.82 -8.27 4.42
C HIS A 74 8.22 -6.88 4.98
N GLY A 75 9.05 -6.87 6.03
CA GLY A 75 9.33 -5.67 6.81
C GLY A 75 10.58 -4.88 6.42
N HIS A 76 11.20 -5.13 5.26
CA HIS A 76 12.34 -4.29 4.83
C HIS A 76 11.89 -2.86 4.56
N MET A 77 12.80 -1.91 4.77
CA MET A 77 12.46 -0.48 4.74
C MET A 77 11.94 -0.01 3.38
N ASP A 78 12.48 -0.54 2.29
CA ASP A 78 12.00 -0.23 0.94
C ASP A 78 10.58 -0.77 0.64
N HIS A 79 10.02 -1.62 1.49
CA HIS A 79 8.65 -2.13 1.37
C HIS A 79 7.69 -1.53 2.41
N ALA A 80 8.18 -1.13 3.58
CA ALA A 80 7.34 -0.83 4.74
C ALA A 80 7.58 0.55 5.39
N ALA A 81 8.61 1.32 5.04
CA ALA A 81 8.99 2.52 5.79
C ALA A 81 7.86 3.57 5.88
N GLY A 82 7.04 3.69 4.85
CA GLY A 82 5.92 4.62 4.75
C GLY A 82 4.63 4.15 5.43
N ILE A 83 4.60 2.96 6.05
CA ILE A 83 3.34 2.35 6.50
C ILE A 83 2.62 3.15 7.60
N ALA A 84 3.36 3.71 8.55
CA ALA A 84 2.79 4.57 9.60
C ALA A 84 2.31 5.91 9.02
N TYR A 85 3.04 6.45 8.05
CA TYR A 85 2.67 7.65 7.32
C TYR A 85 1.38 7.42 6.52
N TYR A 86 1.27 6.30 5.80
CA TYR A 86 0.04 5.89 5.11
C TYR A 86 -1.17 5.87 6.06
N CYS A 87 -1.05 5.28 7.25
CA CYS A 87 -2.12 5.28 8.25
C CYS A 87 -2.49 6.69 8.73
N SER A 88 -1.48 7.51 9.09
CA SER A 88 -1.70 8.87 9.60
C SER A 88 -2.36 9.75 8.55
N GLN A 89 -1.88 9.68 7.32
CA GLN A 89 -2.35 10.48 6.20
C GLN A 89 -3.77 10.15 5.76
N ARG A 90 -4.23 8.91 5.97
CA ARG A 90 -5.62 8.52 5.75
C ARG A 90 -6.53 9.09 6.82
N ASP A 91 -6.12 9.02 8.08
CA ASP A 91 -6.86 9.60 9.20
C ASP A 91 -6.98 11.12 9.08
N PHE A 92 -5.88 11.80 8.74
CA PHE A 92 -5.85 13.23 8.47
C PHE A 92 -6.81 13.65 7.34
N ARG A 93 -7.06 12.76 6.37
CA ARG A 93 -7.98 12.97 5.25
C ARG A 93 -9.40 12.46 5.53
N GLU A 94 -9.71 12.12 6.78
CA GLU A 94 -11.00 11.58 7.22
C GLU A 94 -11.42 10.31 6.45
N MET A 95 -10.43 9.55 5.99
CA MET A 95 -10.65 8.28 5.29
C MET A 95 -10.79 7.14 6.31
N ALA A 96 -11.48 6.07 5.92
CA ALA A 96 -11.50 4.86 6.73
C ALA A 96 -10.06 4.36 6.98
N PRO A 97 -9.75 3.80 8.18
CA PRO A 97 -8.43 3.24 8.46
C PRO A 97 -8.01 2.23 7.41
N GLY A 98 -6.77 2.36 6.93
CA GLY A 98 -6.21 1.44 5.95
C GLY A 98 -6.13 0.03 6.51
N THR A 99 -6.34 -0.96 5.66
CA THR A 99 -6.21 -2.38 5.99
C THR A 99 -4.85 -2.89 5.57
N ILE A 100 -4.09 -3.39 6.53
CA ILE A 100 -2.74 -3.88 6.29
C ILE A 100 -2.75 -5.39 6.49
N LEU A 101 -2.57 -6.13 5.40
CA LEU A 101 -2.29 -7.57 5.40
C LEU A 101 -0.78 -7.72 5.45
N LEU A 102 -0.27 -8.49 6.40
CA LEU A 102 1.17 -8.59 6.66
C LEU A 102 1.52 -9.95 7.26
N PRO A 103 2.78 -10.42 7.15
CA PRO A 103 3.25 -11.57 7.89
C PRO A 103 2.88 -11.47 9.37
N ARG A 104 2.28 -12.54 9.92
CA ARG A 104 1.76 -12.56 11.29
C ARG A 104 2.75 -12.05 12.34
N GLN A 105 4.02 -12.36 12.15
CA GLN A 105 5.14 -12.01 13.03
C GLN A 105 5.35 -10.49 13.11
N LEU A 106 4.99 -9.75 12.05
CA LEU A 106 5.13 -8.29 11.99
C LEU A 106 3.95 -7.55 12.64
N ALA A 107 2.82 -8.23 12.93
CA ALA A 107 1.62 -7.57 13.45
C ALA A 107 1.89 -6.81 14.76
N GLY A 108 2.52 -7.47 15.74
CA GLY A 108 2.86 -6.83 17.02
C GLY A 108 3.89 -5.71 16.88
N LEU A 109 4.83 -5.83 15.93
CA LEU A 109 5.83 -4.78 15.66
C LEU A 109 5.19 -3.54 15.03
N LEU A 110 4.21 -3.74 14.15
CA LEU A 110 3.46 -2.64 13.55
C LEU A 110 2.60 -1.92 14.59
N GLU A 111 1.94 -2.63 15.51
CA GLU A 111 1.21 -2.01 16.62
C GLU A 111 2.13 -1.09 17.45
N GLN A 112 3.32 -1.60 17.81
CA GLN A 112 4.33 -0.84 18.55
C GLN A 112 4.85 0.37 17.75
N LEU A 113 5.02 0.24 16.43
CA LEU A 113 5.44 1.33 15.57
C LEU A 113 4.39 2.45 15.56
N LEU A 114 3.11 2.12 15.44
CA LEU A 114 2.02 3.09 15.46
C LEU A 114 1.85 3.74 16.83
N ASP A 115 2.01 2.98 17.92
CA ASP A 115 2.05 3.53 19.29
C ASP A 115 3.20 4.52 19.46
N CYS A 116 4.38 4.16 18.96
CA CYS A 116 5.57 5.00 19.01
C CYS A 116 5.31 6.33 18.28
N TRP A 117 4.85 6.27 17.02
CA TRP A 117 4.48 7.47 16.27
C TRP A 117 3.39 8.28 16.95
N GLY A 118 2.39 7.64 17.56
CA GLY A 118 1.36 8.33 18.33
C GLY A 118 1.89 9.15 19.50
N ARG A 119 3.00 8.72 20.11
CA ARG A 119 3.69 9.48 21.16
C ARG A 119 4.50 10.66 20.61
N PHE A 120 5.03 10.54 19.39
CA PHE A 120 5.74 11.63 18.72
C PHE A 120 4.79 12.70 18.16
N ASP A 121 3.75 12.25 17.46
CA ASP A 121 2.81 13.10 16.71
C ASP A 121 1.61 13.57 17.57
N GLY A 122 1.42 12.94 18.73
CA GLY A 122 0.34 13.25 19.68
C GLY A 122 -0.98 12.54 19.40
N THR A 123 -1.12 11.90 18.23
CA THR A 123 -2.26 11.05 17.88
C THR A 123 -1.76 9.76 17.26
N ARG A 124 -2.23 8.63 17.78
CA ARG A 124 -1.87 7.31 17.24
C ARG A 124 -2.58 7.08 15.90
N PRO A 125 -1.86 6.82 14.79
CA PRO A 125 -2.51 6.56 13.52
C PRO A 125 -3.39 5.29 13.58
N PRO A 126 -4.65 5.35 13.14
CA PRO A 126 -5.53 4.19 13.11
C PRO A 126 -5.19 3.27 11.94
N ALA A 127 -5.29 1.95 12.17
CA ALA A 127 -5.04 0.94 11.16
C ALA A 127 -5.86 -0.33 11.45
N ARG A 128 -6.25 -1.07 10.39
CA ARG A 128 -6.78 -2.42 10.51
C ARG A 128 -5.69 -3.43 10.17
N ILE A 129 -5.05 -3.99 11.19
CA ILE A 129 -3.91 -4.91 11.05
C ILE A 129 -4.42 -6.35 10.95
N ILE A 130 -4.14 -7.02 9.83
CA ILE A 130 -4.61 -8.37 9.50
C ILE A 130 -3.41 -9.33 9.41
N PRO A 131 -3.14 -10.14 10.45
CA PRO A 131 -2.04 -11.09 10.44
C PRO A 131 -2.26 -12.21 9.40
N MET A 132 -1.36 -12.37 8.44
CA MET A 132 -1.43 -13.38 7.39
C MET A 132 -0.40 -14.49 7.60
N ALA A 133 -0.73 -15.67 7.08
CA ALA A 133 0.15 -16.84 7.01
C ALA A 133 -0.04 -17.51 5.64
N PRO A 134 0.95 -18.29 5.15
CA PRO A 134 0.78 -19.03 3.90
C PRO A 134 -0.49 -19.90 3.92
N GLY A 135 -1.24 -19.90 2.82
CA GLY A 135 -2.52 -20.61 2.69
C GLY A 135 -3.73 -19.85 3.23
N ARG A 136 -3.54 -18.68 3.87
CA ARG A 136 -4.65 -17.87 4.39
C ARG A 136 -5.26 -17.00 3.29
N GLU A 137 -6.59 -16.96 3.27
CA GLU A 137 -7.36 -16.02 2.47
C GLU A 137 -7.89 -14.86 3.31
N PHE A 138 -7.99 -13.69 2.68
CA PHE A 138 -8.69 -12.53 3.20
C PHE A 138 -9.64 -12.01 2.10
N GLU A 139 -10.92 -11.82 2.43
CA GLU A 139 -11.89 -11.25 1.49
C GLU A 139 -11.73 -9.73 1.45
N ILE A 140 -11.29 -9.20 0.31
CA ILE A 140 -11.15 -7.76 0.05
C ILE A 140 -12.54 -7.14 -0.11
N ARG A 141 -13.34 -7.73 -1.01
CA ARG A 141 -14.74 -7.42 -1.25
C ARG A 141 -15.44 -8.67 -1.77
N ARG A 142 -16.76 -8.61 -1.92
CA ARG A 142 -17.56 -9.74 -2.40
C ARG A 142 -16.92 -10.39 -3.62
N ASN A 143 -16.62 -11.69 -3.50
CA ASN A 143 -16.00 -12.53 -4.54
C ASN A 143 -14.52 -12.22 -4.88
N LEU A 144 -13.85 -11.28 -4.22
CA LEU A 144 -12.45 -10.92 -4.47
C LEU A 144 -11.61 -11.17 -3.21
N PHE A 145 -10.60 -12.02 -3.33
CA PHE A 145 -9.80 -12.51 -2.19
C PHE A 145 -8.32 -12.25 -2.40
N ALA A 146 -7.61 -11.90 -1.33
CA ALA A 146 -6.15 -11.97 -1.25
C ALA A 146 -5.76 -13.32 -0.64
N PHE A 147 -4.98 -14.12 -1.37
CA PHE A 147 -4.43 -15.40 -0.92
C PHE A 147 -2.92 -15.26 -0.67
N ALA A 148 -2.47 -15.55 0.55
CA ALA A 148 -1.06 -15.45 0.90
C ALA A 148 -0.32 -16.77 0.64
N PHE A 149 0.90 -16.72 0.12
CA PHE A 149 1.78 -17.88 -0.07
C PHE A 149 3.19 -17.58 0.41
N ALA A 150 3.96 -18.62 0.75
CA ALA A 150 5.34 -18.47 1.21
C ALA A 150 6.28 -18.13 0.06
N THR A 151 7.30 -17.32 0.32
CA THR A 151 8.36 -16.98 -0.64
C THR A 151 9.74 -17.25 -0.03
N ASN A 152 10.76 -17.39 -0.89
CA ASN A 152 12.12 -17.77 -0.48
C ASN A 152 13.07 -16.57 -0.32
N HIS A 153 12.57 -15.40 0.09
CA HIS A 153 13.39 -14.19 0.23
C HIS A 153 13.97 -14.01 1.64
N CYS A 154 13.10 -14.14 2.65
CA CYS A 154 13.45 -14.00 4.07
C CYS A 154 12.55 -14.89 4.91
N ASP A 155 12.93 -15.10 6.17
CA ASP A 155 12.04 -15.77 7.12
C ASP A 155 10.72 -15.00 7.23
N ASN A 156 9.61 -15.70 6.99
CA ASN A 156 8.25 -15.18 7.05
C ASN A 156 7.87 -14.16 5.96
N CYS A 157 8.63 -14.07 4.86
CA CYS A 157 8.23 -13.31 3.68
C CYS A 157 7.00 -13.94 2.99
N LEU A 158 5.99 -13.14 2.65
CA LEU A 158 4.79 -13.56 1.94
C LEU A 158 4.74 -13.01 0.51
N GLY A 159 4.18 -13.79 -0.38
CA GLY A 159 3.62 -13.33 -1.65
C GLY A 159 2.10 -13.37 -1.59
N TYR A 160 1.43 -12.65 -2.49
CA TYR A 160 -0.02 -12.55 -2.54
C TYR A 160 -0.54 -12.74 -3.96
N SER A 161 -1.61 -13.52 -4.08
CA SER A 161 -2.42 -13.62 -5.30
C SER A 161 -3.78 -13.01 -5.06
N ILE A 162 -4.28 -12.23 -6.01
CA ILE A 162 -5.67 -11.75 -6.00
C ILE A 162 -6.53 -12.71 -6.81
N ILE A 163 -7.56 -13.25 -6.19
CA ILE A 163 -8.42 -14.29 -6.76
C ILE A 163 -9.85 -13.77 -6.81
N GLU A 164 -10.39 -13.67 -8.03
CA GLU A 164 -11.80 -13.38 -8.24
C GLU A 164 -12.59 -14.69 -8.47
N ARG A 165 -13.57 -14.97 -7.61
CA ARG A 165 -14.44 -16.14 -7.71
C ARG A 165 -15.76 -15.78 -8.39
N ARG A 166 -15.89 -16.14 -9.67
CA ARG A 166 -17.12 -15.92 -10.44
C ARG A 166 -17.98 -17.19 -10.44
N GLN A 167 -19.25 -17.06 -10.07
CA GLN A 167 -20.22 -18.12 -10.32
C GLN A 167 -20.64 -18.03 -11.79
N LYS A 168 -20.33 -19.08 -12.56
CA LYS A 168 -20.84 -19.23 -13.92
C LYS A 168 -22.05 -20.13 -13.89
N LEU A 169 -23.10 -19.76 -14.63
CA LEU A 169 -24.24 -20.64 -14.86
C LEU A 169 -23.72 -21.93 -15.49
N LYS A 170 -24.10 -23.09 -14.95
CA LYS A 170 -23.76 -24.36 -15.61
C LYS A 170 -24.45 -24.40 -16.97
N ALA A 171 -23.79 -24.96 -17.98
CA ALA A 171 -24.32 -25.04 -19.35
C ALA A 171 -25.75 -25.63 -19.39
N GLN A 172 -26.03 -26.61 -18.52
CA GLN A 172 -27.35 -27.25 -18.37
C GLN A 172 -28.51 -26.34 -17.91
N TYR A 173 -28.24 -25.08 -17.55
CA TYR A 173 -29.24 -24.12 -17.10
C TYR A 173 -29.39 -22.91 -18.04
N LEU A 174 -28.71 -22.90 -19.20
CA LEU A 174 -28.75 -21.76 -20.12
C LEU A 174 -30.09 -21.59 -20.86
N ASP A 175 -30.86 -22.69 -21.00
CA ASP A 175 -32.11 -22.75 -21.78
C ASP A 175 -33.36 -23.03 -20.91
N LEU A 176 -33.24 -22.88 -19.59
CA LEU A 176 -34.36 -22.97 -18.62
C LEU A 176 -34.78 -21.57 -18.17
#